data_AF-A0A0K1EHV0-F1
#
_entry.id   AF-A0A0K1EHV0-F1
#
_cell.length_a   1.000
_cell.length_b   1.000
_cell.length_c   1.000
_cell.angle_alpha   90.00
_cell.angle_beta   90.00
_cell.angle_gamma   90.00
#
_symmetry.space_group_name_H-M   'P 1'
#
loop_
_entity.id
_entity.type
_entity.pdbx_description
1 polymer ?
#
loop_
_entity_poly.entity_id
_entity_poly.type
_entity_poly.pdbx_seq_one_letter_code
_entity_poly.pdbx_strand_id
1 'polypeptide(L)'
;MSQTRSRPSAGVRYVVVLESGEEVVYRGFAFLPDADLPLEVRFAASGAATAKVDATALPSQGEGAPDVPELEREAAALLRAAVKASSTAGRPPPRRVVRWRA
;
A
#
# COMPACT_ATOMS: atom_id res chain seq x y z
N MET A 1 -25.34 -22.47 -7.19
CA MET A 1 -25.21 -21.26 -6.35
C MET A 1 -23.73 -20.97 -6.23
N SER A 2 -23.20 -20.12 -7.10
CA SER A 2 -21.76 -19.83 -7.13
C SER A 2 -21.42 -18.87 -6.01
N GLN A 3 -20.63 -19.32 -5.02
CA GLN A 3 -20.00 -18.42 -4.06
C GLN A 3 -19.00 -17.56 -4.83
N THR A 4 -19.38 -16.33 -5.14
CA THR A 4 -18.44 -15.30 -5.54
C THR A 4 -17.56 -15.02 -4.34
N ARG A 5 -16.42 -15.74 -4.22
CA ARG A 5 -15.32 -15.31 -3.37
C ARG A 5 -14.93 -13.91 -3.87
N SER A 6 -15.40 -12.86 -3.22
CA SER A 6 -14.93 -11.51 -3.48
C SER A 6 -13.43 -11.53 -3.22
N ARG A 7 -12.63 -11.45 -4.28
CA ARG A 7 -11.18 -11.39 -4.19
C ARG A 7 -10.85 -10.09 -3.43
N PRO A 8 -10.27 -10.13 -2.22
CA PRO A 8 -10.12 -8.92 -1.38
C PRO A 8 -9.21 -7.83 -2.00
N SER A 9 -8.48 -8.15 -3.07
CA SER A 9 -7.60 -7.25 -3.80
C SER A 9 -8.19 -6.65 -5.09
N ALA A 10 -9.39 -7.06 -5.53
CA ALA A 10 -10.01 -6.56 -6.75
C ALA A 10 -10.72 -5.20 -6.50
N GLY A 11 -9.95 -4.11 -6.45
CA GLY A 11 -10.52 -2.76 -6.42
C GLY A 11 -9.73 -1.70 -5.67
N VAL A 12 -8.72 -2.10 -4.90
CA VAL A 12 -7.94 -1.20 -4.05
C VAL A 12 -7.03 -0.31 -4.90
N ARG A 13 -6.99 0.98 -4.58
CA ARG A 13 -6.05 1.94 -5.19
C ARG A 13 -5.06 2.36 -4.12
N TYR A 14 -3.78 2.28 -4.44
CA TYR A 14 -2.71 2.71 -3.54
C TYR A 14 -2.12 4.02 -4.05
N VAL A 15 -2.08 5.02 -3.19
CA VAL A 15 -1.37 6.28 -3.47
C VAL A 15 -0.49 6.56 -2.27
N VAL A 16 0.81 6.62 -2.47
CA VAL A 16 1.76 7.04 -1.44
C VAL A 16 2.76 8.05 -1.99
N VAL A 17 3.17 8.99 -1.16
CA VAL A 17 4.07 10.10 -1.48
C VAL A 17 5.24 10.05 -0.53
N LEU A 18 6.45 10.23 -1.06
CA LEU A 18 7.67 10.31 -0.28
C LEU A 18 7.60 11.54 0.64
N GLU A 19 7.68 11.31 1.93
CA GLU A 19 7.83 12.34 2.94
C GLU A 19 9.29 12.80 2.99
N SER A 20 9.51 14.09 3.17
CA SER A 20 10.87 14.63 3.29
C SER A 20 11.44 14.33 4.67
N GLY A 21 12.55 13.60 4.71
CA GLY A 21 13.28 13.27 5.94
C GLY A 21 14.57 12.49 5.67
N GLU A 22 15.30 12.11 6.72
CA GLU A 22 16.46 11.22 6.62
C GLU A 22 16.06 9.77 6.29
N GLU A 23 14.86 9.35 6.70
CA GLU A 23 14.30 8.04 6.39
C GLU A 23 13.42 8.09 5.13
N VAL A 24 13.49 7.03 4.32
CA VAL A 24 12.64 6.87 3.14
C VAL A 24 11.25 6.39 3.57
N VAL A 25 10.42 7.33 4.00
CA VAL A 25 9.05 7.11 4.46
C VAL A 25 8.07 7.60 3.40
N TYR A 26 7.09 6.77 3.08
CA TYR A 26 6.01 7.09 2.16
C TYR A 26 4.69 7.13 2.92
N ARG A 27 3.90 8.18 2.72
CA ARG A 27 2.57 8.33 3.33
C ARG A 27 1.49 8.55 2.30
N GLY A 28 0.30 8.06 2.57
CA GLY A 28 -0.87 8.26 1.73
C GLY A 28 -2.00 7.35 2.14
N PHE A 29 -2.65 6.72 1.17
CA PHE A 29 -3.90 5.99 1.38
C PHE A 29 -3.99 4.70 0.56
N ALA A 30 -4.66 3.71 1.14
CA ALA A 30 -5.30 2.61 0.43
C ALA A 30 -6.80 2.94 0.29
N PHE A 31 -7.24 3.25 -0.92
CA PHE A 31 -8.65 3.54 -1.23
C PHE A 31 -9.39 2.24 -1.52
N LEU A 32 -10.37 1.92 -0.68
CA LEU A 32 -11.34 0.84 -0.88
C LEU A 32 -12.64 1.42 -1.47
N PRO A 33 -13.59 0.58 -1.90
CA PRO A 33 -14.89 1.07 -2.38
C PRO A 33 -15.64 1.91 -1.35
N ASP A 34 -15.56 1.53 -0.07
CA ASP A 34 -16.39 2.09 1.01
C ASP A 34 -15.60 2.92 2.03
N ALA A 35 -14.26 2.93 1.96
CA ALA A 35 -13.41 3.61 2.93
C ALA A 35 -12.02 3.97 2.37
N ASP A 36 -11.45 5.03 2.92
CA ASP A 36 -10.07 5.42 2.65
C ASP A 36 -9.24 5.16 3.90
N LEU A 37 -8.23 4.31 3.78
CA LEU A 37 -7.38 3.93 4.92
C LEU A 37 -6.02 4.63 4.82
N PRO A 38 -5.65 5.45 5.81
CA PRO A 38 -4.31 5.99 5.89
C PRO A 38 -3.27 4.87 5.87
N LEU A 39 -2.21 5.09 5.11
CA LEU A 39 -1.17 4.10 4.84
C LEU A 39 0.20 4.77 4.98
N GLU A 40 1.06 4.17 5.79
CA GLU A 40 2.47 4.50 5.87
C GLU A 40 3.30 3.31 5.38
N VAL A 41 4.29 3.55 4.52
CA VAL A 41 5.22 2.54 4.05
C VAL A 41 6.64 3.03 4.23
N ARG A 42 7.44 2.27 4.99
CA ARG A 42 8.85 2.58 5.26
C ARG A 42 9.72 1.72 4.39
N PHE A 43 10.76 2.32 3.81
CA PHE A 43 11.77 1.61 3.02
C PHE A 43 13.12 1.69 3.71
N ALA A 44 13.64 0.54 4.14
CA ALA A 44 14.93 0.44 4.79
C ALA A 44 16.07 0.47 3.77
N ALA A 45 17.25 0.93 4.18
CA ALA A 45 18.48 0.90 3.36
C ALA A 45 18.86 -0.52 2.90
N SER A 46 18.43 -1.56 3.62
CA SER A 46 18.58 -2.97 3.24
C SER A 46 17.71 -3.39 2.03
N GLY A 47 16.82 -2.53 1.56
CA GLY A 47 15.87 -2.82 0.49
C GLY A 47 14.59 -3.52 0.97
N ALA A 48 14.39 -3.62 2.28
CA ALA A 48 13.14 -4.07 2.88
C ALA A 48 12.09 -2.95 2.87
N ALA A 49 10.82 -3.32 2.64
CA ALA A 49 9.69 -2.41 2.73
C ALA A 49 8.69 -2.96 3.75
N THR A 50 8.20 -2.09 4.63
CA THR A 50 7.20 -2.42 5.64
C THR A 50 6.07 -1.41 5.56
N ALA A 51 4.83 -1.89 5.45
CA ALA A 51 3.65 -1.04 5.42
C ALA A 51 2.87 -1.16 6.73
N LYS A 52 2.15 -0.10 7.07
CA LYS A 52 1.20 -0.07 8.17
C LYS A 52 -0.05 0.69 7.72
N VAL A 53 -1.20 0.05 7.84
CA VAL A 53 -2.50 0.66 7.56
C VAL A 53 -3.14 1.11 8.88
N ASP A 54 -3.67 2.33 8.89
CA ASP A 54 -4.53 2.79 9.98
C ASP A 54 -5.96 2.29 9.73
N ALA A 55 -6.30 1.20 10.42
CA ALA A 55 -7.60 0.54 10.35
C ALA A 55 -8.60 1.05 11.40
N THR A 56 -8.29 2.13 12.14
CA THR A 56 -9.18 2.63 13.22
C THR A 56 -10.54 3.10 12.71
N ALA A 57 -10.63 3.47 11.43
CA ALA A 57 -11.87 3.88 10.78
C ALA A 57 -12.70 2.70 10.23
N LEU A 58 -12.20 1.46 10.29
CA LEU A 58 -12.93 0.30 9.78
C LEU A 58 -13.91 -0.25 10.82
N PRO A 59 -15.10 -0.73 10.39
CA PRO A 59 -15.99 -1.46 11.27
C PRO A 59 -15.27 -2.71 11.82
N SER A 60 -15.44 -2.95 13.12
CA SER A 60 -14.89 -4.10 13.84
C SER A 60 -15.27 -5.40 13.12
N GLN A 61 -14.27 -6.10 12.58
CA GLN A 61 -14.30 -7.42 11.95
C GLN A 61 -15.70 -8.03 11.74
N GLY A 62 -16.27 -7.81 10.56
CA GLY A 62 -17.48 -8.45 10.06
C GLY A 62 -17.26 -9.04 8.68
N GLU A 63 -18.23 -9.82 8.19
CA GLU A 63 -18.24 -10.35 6.84
C GLU A 63 -18.19 -9.17 5.83
N GLY A 64 -17.07 -9.01 5.11
CA GLY A 64 -16.82 -7.87 4.22
C GLY A 64 -15.79 -6.85 4.71
N ALA A 65 -15.24 -6.99 5.92
CA ALA A 65 -14.12 -6.17 6.36
C ALA A 65 -12.85 -6.45 5.53
N PRO A 66 -12.05 -5.43 5.17
CA PRO A 66 -10.85 -5.63 4.38
C PRO A 66 -9.76 -6.37 5.15
N ASP A 67 -9.02 -7.23 4.44
CA ASP A 67 -7.87 -7.95 4.98
C ASP A 67 -6.68 -6.98 5.11
N VAL A 68 -6.55 -6.36 6.28
CA VAL A 68 -5.49 -5.39 6.59
C VAL A 68 -4.08 -5.97 6.37
N PRO A 69 -3.74 -7.17 6.86
CA PRO A 69 -2.47 -7.81 6.53
C PRO A 69 -2.20 -7.96 5.03
N GLU A 70 -3.20 -8.33 4.22
CA GLU A 70 -3.05 -8.40 2.77
C GLU A 70 -2.78 -7.01 2.17
N LEU A 71 -3.53 -5.98 2.59
CA LEU A 71 -3.33 -4.60 2.14
C LEU A 71 -1.91 -4.09 2.44
N GLU A 72 -1.40 -4.34 3.64
CA GLU A 72 -0.04 -3.96 4.04
C GLU A 72 1.01 -4.69 3.20
N ARG A 73 0.84 -6.00 3.00
CA ARG A 73 1.77 -6.79 2.18
C ARG A 73 1.82 -6.28 0.74
N GLU A 74 0.67 -5.97 0.16
CA GLU A 74 0.58 -5.41 -1.20
C GLU A 74 1.24 -4.03 -1.31
N ALA A 75 0.96 -3.13 -0.35
CA ALA A 75 1.55 -1.81 -0.30
C ALA A 75 3.09 -1.85 -0.18
N ALA A 76 3.62 -2.72 0.69
CA ALA A 76 5.05 -2.92 0.85
C ALA A 76 5.69 -3.48 -0.43
N ALA A 77 5.06 -4.47 -1.07
CA ALA A 77 5.55 -5.04 -2.31
C ALA A 77 5.56 -4.02 -3.46
N LEU A 78 4.51 -3.20 -3.57
CA LEU A 78 4.40 -2.13 -4.55
C LEU A 78 5.54 -1.11 -4.40
N LEU A 79 5.76 -0.61 -3.17
CA LEU A 79 6.82 0.36 -2.93
C LEU A 79 8.19 -0.26 -3.25
N ARG A 80 8.45 -1.48 -2.79
CA ARG A 80 9.70 -2.18 -3.04
C ARG A 80 9.98 -2.32 -4.54
N ALA A 81 8.97 -2.70 -5.33
CA ALA A 81 9.11 -2.81 -6.78
C ALA A 81 9.41 -1.46 -7.44
N ALA A 82 8.70 -0.40 -7.04
CA ALA A 82 8.89 0.95 -7.58
C ALA A 82 10.29 1.51 -7.27
N VAL A 83 10.74 1.39 -6.01
CA VAL A 83 12.09 1.85 -5.61
C VAL A 83 13.18 1.04 -6.31
N LYS A 84 13.01 -0.29 -6.39
CA LYS A 84 13.95 -1.16 -7.11
C LYS A 84 14.05 -0.77 -8.58
N ALA A 85 12.93 -0.52 -9.26
CA ALA A 85 12.90 -0.10 -10.66
C ALA A 85 13.63 1.24 -10.87
N SER A 86 13.39 2.24 -10.01
CA SER A 86 14.14 3.51 -10.06
C SER A 86 15.63 3.32 -9.85
N SER A 87 16.01 2.50 -8.86
CA SER A 87 17.42 2.18 -8.57
C SER A 87 18.11 1.51 -9.75
N THR A 88 17.48 0.51 -10.39
CA THR A 88 18.01 -0.14 -11.60
C THR A 88 18.16 0.85 -12.76
N ALA A 89 17.30 1.86 -12.84
CA ALA A 89 17.39 2.93 -13.83
C ALA A 89 18.38 4.06 -13.46
N GLY A 90 19.11 3.94 -12.34
CA GLY A 90 20.05 4.98 -11.86
C GLY A 90 19.35 6.27 -11.39
N ARG A 91 18.08 6.19 -11.00
CA ARG A 91 17.25 7.34 -10.60
C ARG A 91 17.03 7.36 -9.09
N PRO A 92 16.81 8.55 -8.50
CA PRO A 92 16.41 8.64 -7.10
C PRO A 92 15.06 7.92 -6.85
N PRO A 93 14.75 7.59 -5.59
CA PRO A 93 13.46 7.03 -5.22
C PRO A 93 12.29 7.89 -5.75
N PRO A 94 11.21 7.25 -6.23
CA PRO A 94 10.08 7.98 -6.80
C PRO A 94 9.42 8.87 -5.74
N ARG A 95 9.15 10.14 -6.04
CA ARG A 95 8.46 11.03 -5.08
C ARG A 95 7.01 10.63 -4.80
N ARG A 96 6.39 9.89 -5.73
CA ARG A 96 5.00 9.43 -5.64
C ARG A 96 4.87 8.07 -6.32
N VAL A 97 4.24 7.13 -5.64
CA VAL A 97 3.92 5.80 -6.17
C VAL A 97 2.40 5.66 -6.18
N VAL A 98 1.86 5.35 -7.35
CA VAL A 98 0.43 5.14 -7.53
C VAL A 98 0.20 3.83 -8.25
N ARG A 99 -0.65 2.98 -7.69
CA ARG A 99 -1.19 1.82 -8.37
C ARG A 99 -2.69 1.99 -8.49
N TRP A 100 -3.13 2.25 -9.71
CA TRP A 100 -4.52 2.10 -10.10
C TRP A 100 -4.73 0.65 -10.52
N ARG A 101 -5.81 0.04 -10.00
CA ARG A 101 -6.47 -1.22 -10.40
C ARG A 101 -5.78 -2.06 -11.49
N ALA A 102 -5.57 -3.35 -11.19
CA ALA A 102 -5.39 -4.41 -12.19
C ALA A 102 -6.72 -5.11 -12.45
#